data_AF-V8BDL0-F1
#
_entry.id   AF-V8BDL0-F1
#
_cell.length_a   1.000
_cell.length_b   1.000
_cell.length_c   1.000
_cell.angle_alpha   90.00
_cell.angle_beta   90.00
_cell.angle_gamma   90.00
#
_symmetry.space_group_name_H-M   'P 1'
#
loop_
_entity.id
_entity.type
_entity.pdbx_description
1 polymer ?
#
loop_
_entity_poly.entity_id
_entity_poly.type
_entity_poly.pdbx_seq_one_letter_code
_entity_poly.pdbx_strand_id
1 'polypeptide(L)' 'MHEKILIEKMEDGYLFYLKNGIIESVKVPAYGKLTLVYQHGKVCYVEKTETIK' A
#
# COMPACT_ATOMS: atom_id res chain seq x y z
N MET A 1 19.70 5.98 6.73
CA MET A 1 18.67 6.68 7.54
C MET A 1 17.27 6.51 6.94
N HIS A 2 17.08 6.73 5.63
CA HIS A 2 15.79 6.51 4.95
C HIS A 2 15.37 5.03 4.84
N GLU A 3 16.32 4.12 4.65
CA GLU A 3 16.03 2.67 4.56
C GLU A 3 15.37 2.13 5.83
N LYS A 4 15.86 2.53 7.01
CA LYS A 4 15.30 2.11 8.29
C LYS A 4 13.82 2.48 8.43
N ILE A 5 13.45 3.69 8.02
CA ILE A 5 12.06 4.18 8.08
C ILE A 5 11.16 3.39 7.12
N LEU A 6 11.69 2.97 5.96
CA LEU A 6 10.95 2.14 5.02
C LEU A 6 10.70 0.74 5.61
N ILE A 7 11.73 0.14 6.21
CA ILE A 7 11.64 -1.17 6.85
C ILE A 7 10.64 -1.13 8.01
N GLU A 8 10.74 -0.15 8.92
CA GLU A 8 9.82 0.00 10.06
C GLU A 8 8.36 0.11 9.60
N LYS A 9 8.10 0.87 8.54
CA LYS A 9 6.75 0.97 7.96
C LYS A 9 6.28 -0.34 7.33
N MET A 10 7.17 -1.08 6.65
CA MET A 10 6.81 -2.40 6.10
C MET A 10 6.48 -3.38 7.22
N GLU A 11 7.24 -3.37 8.32
CA GLU A 11 6.98 -4.17 9.52
C GLU A 11 5.65 -3.80 10.19
N ASP A 12 5.28 -2.52 10.19
CA ASP A 12 3.98 -2.00 10.66
C ASP A 12 2.79 -2.32 9.73
N GLY A 13 3.02 -3.07 8.65
CA GLY A 13 1.99 -3.51 7.71
C GLY A 13 1.61 -2.47 6.66
N TYR A 14 2.51 -1.55 6.32
CA TYR A 14 2.33 -0.66 5.17
C TYR A 14 2.80 -1.33 3.87
N LEU A 15 1.98 -1.25 2.84
CA LEU A 15 2.34 -1.57 1.47
C LEU A 15 2.73 -0.31 0.72
N PHE A 16 3.89 -0.34 0.07
CA PHE A 16 4.37 0.74 -0.78
C PHE A 16 4.10 0.44 -2.25
N TYR A 17 3.71 1.45 -3.03
CA TYR A 17 3.44 1.31 -4.45
C TYR A 17 3.79 2.60 -5.21
N LEU A 18 4.14 2.45 -6.50
CA LEU A 18 4.42 3.58 -7.37
C LEU A 18 3.14 4.02 -8.09
N LYS A 19 2.74 5.27 -7.90
CA LYS A 19 1.60 5.87 -8.60
C LYS A 19 1.99 7.24 -9.11
N ASN A 20 1.84 7.45 -10.42
CA ASN A 20 2.16 8.71 -11.10
C ASN A 20 3.59 9.24 -10.82
N GLY A 21 4.57 8.33 -10.66
CA GLY A 21 5.96 8.70 -10.37
C GLY A 21 6.27 9.00 -8.90
N ILE A 22 5.29 8.87 -8.01
CA ILE A 22 5.42 9.08 -6.57
C ILE A 22 5.27 7.74 -5.85
N ILE A 23 6.15 7.45 -4.89
CA ILE A 23 6.00 6.31 -3.99
C ILE A 23 4.95 6.70 -2.95
N GLU A 24 3.80 6.03 -3.01
CA GLU A 24 2.75 6.13 -2.02
C GLU A 24 2.79 4.90 -1.09
N SER A 25 2.14 5.01 0.08
CA SER A 25 2.04 3.93 1.04
C SER A 25 0.63 3.83 1.60
N VAL A 26 0.14 2.62 1.82
CA VAL A 26 -1.17 2.35 2.41
C VAL A 26 -1.06 1.29 3.49
N LYS A 27 -1.74 1.48 4.62
CA LYS A 27 -1.77 0.48 5.68
C LYS A 27 -2.71 -0.66 5.30
N VAL A 28 -2.20 -1.88 5.29
CA VAL A 28 -2.99 -3.09 5.01
C VAL A 28 -4.01 -3.27 6.14
N PRO A 29 -5.30 -3.53 5.82
CA PRO A 29 -6.30 -3.78 6.85
C PRO A 29 -5.98 -5.08 7.59
N ALA A 30 -6.19 -5.10 8.91
CA ALA A 30 -6.00 -6.32 9.72
C ALA A 30 -6.96 -7.45 9.31
N TYR A 31 -8.18 -7.08 8.88
CA TYR A 31 -9.19 -7.97 8.32
C TYR A 31 -9.84 -7.27 7.13
N GLY A 32 -9.91 -7.96 5.99
CA GLY A 32 -10.50 -7.45 4.76
C GLY A 32 -9.56 -7.58 3.57
N LYS A 33 -9.60 -6.62 2.65
CA LYS A 33 -8.88 -6.68 1.38
C LYS A 33 -8.26 -5.33 1.02
N LEU A 34 -7.06 -5.38 0.46
CA LEU A 34 -6.45 -4.28 -0.26
C LEU A 34 -6.30 -4.69 -1.73
N THR A 35 -6.81 -3.89 -2.66
CA THR A 35 -6.73 -4.16 -4.10
C THR A 35 -5.99 -3.03 -4.79
N LEU A 36 -4.89 -3.35 -5.49
CA LEU A 36 -4.19 -2.40 -6.36
C LEU A 36 -4.63 -2.66 -7.79
N VAL A 37 -5.20 -1.65 -8.44
CA VAL A 37 -5.67 -1.77 -9.82
C VAL A 37 -4.69 -1.08 -10.74
N TYR A 38 -4.17 -1.85 -11.69
CA TYR A 38 -3.22 -1.40 -12.69
C TYR A 38 -3.90 -1.23 -14.05
N GLN A 39 -3.57 -0.15 -14.76
CA GLN A 39 -3.84 -0.01 -16.18
C GLN A 39 -2.59 0.52 -16.86
N HIS A 40 -2.24 -0.03 -18.03
CA HIS A 40 -1.05 0.36 -18.79
C HIS A 40 0.24 0.35 -17.96
N GLY A 41 0.38 -0.64 -17.05
CA GLY A 41 1.55 -0.78 -16.17
C GLY A 41 1.64 0.24 -15.03
N LYS A 42 0.61 1.06 -14.79
CA LYS A 42 0.57 2.07 -13.72
C LYS A 42 -0.57 1.79 -12.75
N VAL A 43 -0.33 2.03 -11.45
CA VAL A 43 -1.40 1.98 -10.45
C VAL A 43 -2.36 3.13 -10.71
N CYS A 44 -3.63 2.82 -10.99
CA CYS A 44 -4.68 3.82 -11.17
C CYS A 44 -5.32 4.19 -9.84
N TYR A 45 -5.75 3.18 -9.07
CA TYR A 45 -6.38 3.38 -7.78
C TYR A 45 -6.12 2.20 -6.85
N VAL A 46 -6.30 2.45 -5.56
CA VAL A 46 -6.14 1.48 -4.49
C VAL A 46 -7.43 1.43 -3.71
N GLU A 47 -8.06 0.26 -3.65
CA GLU A 47 -9.27 0.03 -2.87
C GLU A 47 -8.91 -0.67 -1.57
N LYS A 48 -9.40 -0.11 -0.45
CA LYS A 48 -9.28 -0.71 0.87
C LYS A 48 -10.68 -1.07 1.36
N THR A 49 -10.87 -2.34 1.66
CA THR A 49 -12.09 -2.85 2.29
C THR A 49 -11.70 -3.41 3.65
N GLU A 50 -12.28 -2.86 4.72
CA GLU A 50 -12.10 -3.34 6.09
C GLU A 50 -13.31 -4.18 6.49
N THR A 51 -13.05 -5.35 7.06
CA THR A 51 -14.08 -6.22 7.62
C THR A 51 -13.89 -6.33 9.13
N ILE A 52 -14.98 -6.57 9.86
CA ILE A 52 -14.92 -6.82 11.30
C ILE A 52 -14.64 -8.31 11.49
N LYS A 53 -13.82 -8.66 12.49
CA LYS A 53 -13.42 -10.02 12.83
C LYS A 53 -14.61 -10.87 13.25
#